data_AF-A0A1C3WNG3-F1
#
_entry.id   AF-A0A1C3WNG3-F1
#
_cell.length_a   1.000
_cell.length_b   1.000
_cell.length_c   1.000
_cell.angle_alpha   90.00
_cell.angle_beta   90.00
_cell.angle_gamma   90.00
#
_symmetry.space_group_name_H-M   'P 1'
#
loop_
_entity.id
_entity.type
_entity.pdbx_description
1 polymer ?
#
loop_
_entity_poly.entity_id
_entity_poly.type
_entity_poly.pdbx_seq_one_letter_code
_entity_poly.pdbx_strand_id
1 'polypeptide(L)'
;MSLPNDLILSAKDDIAIRQDLVLVALGKRPADLAIRVGRLLNVHTRMWALDQEIVVKGRRIAWVGPAGQYKGEVAGRVHYPDLSAVPGFGEVHKHIESTHLTPEYEAALVLPRGNTWTCEASHEFANVDGPNNTAFWKTARSHGVPHKVFIQPGSAVPPSGWESTGGHYGYEEQRGFLTEDLSVVSLDEVMDWPAVWDPQNPAYERIWGMIRATVEQRGVVEGHGAGLVEAHETSAFAASGISSDHEIWSFEDGWEKINRGIFIEIRPYNFPEVLPGLLERGLPDWCNIAFTTDDRSASETLRIGASDYNLRSAIEHGVPPETAIQCVTLNPARHMRIDAWVGSITPGRYADLVLLDDVGSVSISAVYADGLLVSEGKQYLGPQPDISWPEWASETLNIGRLLTAADFAVRAPSDRHSVQAALLRPFHWNQDFLTTELKVENGEVQRDTARKITKFAIIDRYSGNGKLASMFWLGCGPADPDTALACSVAHDSHNVWTVGSSDRAMAMAVNHLQEIAGGWVLVHRGEIVAEVCYEIGGLMTARSAEELDREMQQLYSAAEKIEWMYEPSATKIWKPGFPETLIFATLTCLPWRWVFVAPSDEVPSGLVNVNTGQSHPVVW
;
A
#
# COMPACT_ATOMS: atom_id res chain seq x y z
N MET A 1 40.58 -3.60 0.80
CA MET A 1 39.40 -4.38 1.23
C MET A 1 38.26 -3.97 0.33
N SER A 2 37.51 -4.92 -0.23
CA SER A 2 36.27 -4.59 -0.93
C SER A 2 35.29 -3.97 0.07
N LEU A 3 34.61 -2.91 -0.33
CA LEU A 3 33.49 -2.39 0.44
C LEU A 3 32.40 -3.48 0.57
N PRO A 4 31.67 -3.53 1.69
CA PRO A 4 30.42 -4.29 1.76
C PRO A 4 29.49 -3.89 0.61
N ASN A 5 28.62 -4.81 0.17
CA ASN A 5 27.68 -4.50 -0.90
C ASN A 5 26.54 -3.58 -0.46
N ASP A 6 26.30 -3.40 0.85
CA ASP A 6 25.32 -2.49 1.45
C ASP A 6 23.86 -2.67 0.99
N LEU A 7 23.56 -3.78 0.30
CA LEU A 7 22.23 -4.07 -0.21
C LEU A 7 21.23 -4.26 0.93
N ILE A 8 21.63 -4.99 1.97
CA ILE A 8 20.88 -5.13 3.22
C ILE A 8 21.60 -4.31 4.29
N LEU A 9 20.84 -3.45 4.98
CA LEU A 9 21.41 -2.49 5.91
C LEU A 9 21.84 -3.18 7.21
N SER A 10 23.11 -3.05 7.57
CA SER A 10 23.64 -3.47 8.87
C SER A 10 24.56 -2.39 9.43
N ALA A 11 24.56 -2.22 10.77
CA ALA A 11 25.37 -1.19 11.41
C ALA A 11 26.87 -1.41 11.16
N LYS A 12 27.31 -2.67 11.13
CA LYS A 12 28.71 -3.04 10.88
C LYS A 12 29.16 -2.59 9.49
N ASP A 13 28.35 -2.87 8.47
CA ASP A 13 28.68 -2.55 7.09
C ASP A 13 28.60 -1.05 6.82
N ASP A 14 27.58 -0.37 7.36
CA ASP A 14 27.42 1.09 7.26
C ASP A 14 28.65 1.83 7.81
N ILE A 15 29.18 1.41 8.97
CA ILE A 15 30.40 2.00 9.53
C ILE A 15 31.62 1.77 8.63
N ALA A 16 31.80 0.56 8.08
CA ALA A 16 32.90 0.27 7.18
C ALA A 16 32.85 1.12 5.90
N ILE A 17 31.66 1.34 5.35
CA ILE A 17 31.42 2.21 4.19
C ILE A 17 31.75 3.65 4.52
N ARG A 18 31.24 4.17 5.65
CA ARG A 18 31.50 5.55 6.08
C ARG A 18 32.99 5.82 6.29
N GLN A 19 33.75 4.86 6.82
CA GLN A 19 35.21 4.97 6.94
C GLN A 19 35.90 5.16 5.57
N ASP A 20 35.42 4.48 4.52
CA ASP A 20 35.94 4.68 3.16
C ASP A 20 35.51 6.02 2.58
N LEU A 21 34.24 6.40 2.75
CA LEU A 21 33.70 7.68 2.27
C LEU A 21 34.49 8.87 2.83
N VAL A 22 34.90 8.82 4.11
CA VAL A 22 35.76 9.87 4.69
C VAL A 22 37.08 9.99 3.92
N LEU A 23 37.71 8.87 3.58
CA LEU A 23 38.98 8.88 2.84
C LEU A 23 38.79 9.36 1.40
N VAL A 24 37.69 8.99 0.74
CA VAL A 24 37.36 9.45 -0.61
C VAL A 24 37.02 10.94 -0.62
N ALA A 25 36.21 11.42 0.32
CA ALA A 25 35.85 12.84 0.45
C ALA A 25 37.10 13.72 0.65
N LEU A 26 38.10 13.22 1.39
CA LEU A 26 39.38 13.88 1.61
C LEU A 26 40.38 13.71 0.44
N GLY A 27 40.01 13.03 -0.64
CA GLY A 27 40.87 12.74 -1.79
C GLY A 27 42.03 11.78 -1.49
N LYS A 28 41.92 10.99 -0.41
CA LYS A 28 42.94 10.00 0.00
C LYS A 28 42.71 8.61 -0.62
N ARG A 29 41.55 8.38 -1.22
CA ARG A 29 41.18 7.19 -1.99
C ARG A 29 40.41 7.60 -3.24
N PRO A 30 40.48 6.83 -4.33
CA PRO A 30 39.77 7.14 -5.56
C PRO A 30 38.25 6.94 -5.41
N ALA A 31 37.49 7.86 -5.96
CA ALA A 31 36.05 7.74 -6.17
C ALA A 31 35.74 6.97 -7.45
N ASP A 32 34.50 6.49 -7.57
CA ASP A 32 34.07 5.65 -8.71
C ASP A 32 33.48 6.51 -9.83
N LEU A 33 32.62 7.47 -9.49
CA LEU A 33 31.93 8.31 -10.47
C LEU A 33 31.81 9.75 -9.95
N ALA A 34 31.95 10.72 -10.86
CA ALA A 34 31.56 12.10 -10.61
C ALA A 34 30.51 12.54 -11.62
N ILE A 35 29.37 13.00 -11.11
CA ILE A 35 28.21 13.45 -11.87
C ILE A 35 28.18 14.97 -11.79
N ARG A 36 28.46 15.67 -12.89
CA ARG A 36 28.40 17.14 -12.97
C ARG A 36 27.08 17.58 -13.56
N VAL A 37 26.40 18.53 -12.93
CA VAL A 37 25.05 19.01 -13.29
C VAL A 37 24.98 20.53 -13.34
N GLY A 38 24.12 21.07 -14.19
CA GLY A 38 23.94 22.51 -14.39
C GLY A 38 23.50 23.25 -13.14
N ARG A 39 22.56 22.67 -12.39
CA ARG A 39 22.18 23.14 -11.05
C ARG A 39 21.73 22.00 -10.14
N LEU A 40 21.90 22.17 -8.85
CA LEU A 40 21.56 21.19 -7.81
C LEU A 40 20.72 21.87 -6.72
N LEU A 41 19.59 21.26 -6.36
CA LEU A 41 18.76 21.75 -5.25
C LEU A 41 19.31 21.25 -3.91
N ASN A 42 19.76 22.16 -3.06
CA ASN A 42 20.03 21.84 -1.66
C ASN A 42 18.71 21.92 -0.86
N VAL A 43 18.06 20.77 -0.68
CA VAL A 43 16.78 20.64 0.03
C VAL A 43 16.83 21.05 1.50
N HIS A 44 17.99 21.22 2.13
CA HIS A 44 18.07 21.76 3.49
C HIS A 44 17.94 23.30 3.53
N THR A 45 18.31 23.97 2.44
CA THR A 45 18.29 25.44 2.32
C THR A 45 17.24 25.94 1.35
N ARG A 46 16.65 25.06 0.54
CA ARG A 46 15.78 25.37 -0.61
C ARG A 46 16.46 26.30 -1.62
N MET A 47 17.78 26.19 -1.77
CA MET A 47 18.57 27.00 -2.70
C MET A 47 19.17 26.15 -3.81
N TRP A 48 19.17 26.71 -5.01
CA TRP A 48 19.84 26.15 -6.18
C TRP A 48 21.31 26.57 -6.22
N ALA A 49 22.21 25.60 -6.26
CA ALA A 49 23.64 25.80 -6.51
C ALA A 49 23.95 25.49 -7.97
N LEU A 50 24.66 26.39 -8.66
CA LEU A 50 25.01 26.24 -10.07
C LEU A 50 26.31 25.44 -10.26
N ASP A 51 26.41 24.70 -11.35
CA ASP A 51 27.61 23.98 -11.79
C ASP A 51 28.24 23.13 -10.68
N GLN A 52 27.50 22.11 -10.24
CA GLN A 52 27.89 21.26 -9.11
C GLN A 52 28.37 19.89 -9.59
N GLU A 53 29.27 19.29 -8.83
CA GLU A 53 29.77 17.93 -9.01
C GLU A 53 29.38 17.08 -7.79
N ILE A 54 28.82 15.91 -8.05
CA ILE A 54 28.40 14.91 -7.06
C ILE A 54 29.33 13.72 -7.22
N VAL A 55 30.17 13.46 -6.22
CA VAL A 55 31.19 12.40 -6.26
C VAL A 55 30.69 11.18 -5.49
N VAL A 56 30.72 10.03 -6.13
CA VAL A 56 30.12 8.77 -5.67
C VAL A 56 31.22 7.73 -5.42
N LYS A 57 31.05 6.96 -4.35
CA LYS A 57 31.85 5.77 -4.02
C LYS A 57 30.91 4.63 -3.61
N GLY A 58 31.07 3.48 -4.25
CA GLY A 58 30.12 2.38 -4.16
C GLY A 58 28.74 2.90 -4.53
N ARG A 59 27.81 2.86 -3.58
CA ARG A 59 26.43 3.34 -3.75
C ARG A 59 26.15 4.68 -3.07
N ARG A 60 27.16 5.29 -2.43
CA ARG A 60 26.99 6.46 -1.57
C ARG A 60 27.67 7.69 -2.15
N ILE A 61 27.11 8.85 -1.85
CA ILE A 61 27.72 10.15 -2.12
C ILE A 61 28.88 10.34 -1.15
N ALA A 62 30.08 10.60 -1.65
CA ALA A 62 31.25 10.93 -0.85
C ALA A 62 31.46 12.45 -0.71
N TRP A 63 31.16 13.22 -1.76
CA TRP A 63 31.39 14.67 -1.79
C TRP A 63 30.41 15.37 -2.74
N VAL A 64 30.02 16.60 -2.40
CA VAL A 64 29.19 17.48 -3.23
C VAL A 64 29.75 18.90 -3.15
N GLY A 65 29.84 19.59 -4.28
CA GLY A 65 30.26 20.98 -4.31
C GLY A 65 30.53 21.51 -5.72
N PRO A 66 31.06 22.75 -5.85
CA PRO A 66 31.28 23.36 -7.15
C PRO A 66 32.24 22.55 -8.03
N ALA A 67 31.92 22.45 -9.33
CA ALA A 67 32.70 21.68 -10.28
C ALA A 67 34.19 22.06 -10.25
N GLY A 68 35.07 21.05 -10.32
CA GLY A 68 36.52 21.23 -10.28
C GLY A 68 37.13 21.49 -8.90
N GLN A 69 36.33 21.58 -7.82
CA GLN A 69 36.87 21.73 -6.46
C GLN A 69 37.20 20.40 -5.77
N TYR A 70 36.66 19.28 -6.23
CA TYR A 70 37.03 17.97 -5.72
C TYR A 70 38.49 17.65 -6.08
N LYS A 71 39.31 17.32 -5.07
CA LYS A 71 40.77 17.14 -5.22
C LYS A 71 41.21 15.69 -5.39
N GLY A 72 40.28 14.73 -5.25
CA GLY A 72 40.57 13.31 -5.35
C GLY A 72 40.56 12.80 -6.80
N GLU A 73 41.09 11.60 -6.99
CA GLU A 73 40.98 10.87 -8.24
C GLU A 73 39.56 10.28 -8.40
N VAL A 74 39.06 10.26 -9.63
CA VAL A 74 37.73 9.71 -9.98
C VAL A 74 37.88 8.81 -11.21
N ALA A 75 37.30 7.61 -11.17
CA ALA A 75 37.40 6.65 -12.28
C ALA A 75 36.54 7.04 -13.49
N GLY A 76 35.31 7.52 -13.27
CA GLY A 76 34.39 7.95 -14.33
C GLY A 76 33.84 9.36 -14.13
N ARG A 77 33.57 10.09 -15.21
CA ARG A 77 32.94 11.41 -15.18
C ARG A 77 31.82 11.50 -16.21
N VAL A 78 30.68 12.01 -15.79
CA VAL A 78 29.54 12.33 -16.65
C VAL A 78 29.12 13.78 -16.43
N HIS A 79 28.54 14.40 -17.45
CA HIS A 79 28.25 15.84 -17.44
C HIS A 79 26.89 16.13 -18.10
N TYR A 80 26.03 16.80 -17.33
CA TYR A 80 24.69 17.21 -17.71
C TYR A 80 24.51 18.73 -17.46
N PRO A 81 25.13 19.57 -18.30
CA PRO A 81 25.20 21.03 -18.07
C PRO A 81 23.82 21.71 -18.05
N ASP A 82 22.84 21.12 -18.72
CA ASP A 82 21.51 21.71 -18.87
C ASP A 82 20.47 21.12 -17.90
N LEU A 83 20.85 20.12 -17.09
CA LEU A 83 19.93 19.43 -16.19
C LEU A 83 20.00 19.94 -14.75
N SER A 84 18.87 19.81 -14.07
CA SER A 84 18.69 20.12 -12.65
C SER A 84 18.73 18.82 -11.85
N ALA A 85 19.59 18.72 -10.83
CA ALA A 85 19.61 17.58 -9.92
C ALA A 85 18.78 17.86 -8.67
N VAL A 86 17.85 16.95 -8.37
CA VAL A 86 17.10 16.90 -7.11
C VAL A 86 17.27 15.50 -6.48
N PRO A 87 17.09 15.33 -5.16
CA PRO A 87 17.20 14.01 -4.55
C PRO A 87 16.18 13.04 -5.16
N GLY A 88 16.53 11.75 -5.17
CA GLY A 88 15.57 10.68 -5.43
C GLY A 88 14.29 10.85 -4.61
N PHE A 89 13.14 10.79 -5.29
CA PHE A 89 11.84 10.87 -4.63
C PHE A 89 11.64 9.62 -3.77
N GLY A 90 10.82 9.75 -2.74
CA GLY A 90 10.33 8.59 -2.01
C GLY A 90 8.97 8.80 -1.39
N GLU A 91 8.39 7.66 -1.05
CA GLU A 91 7.06 7.52 -0.46
C GLU A 91 7.21 7.22 1.03
N VAL A 92 6.49 7.98 1.87
CA VAL A 92 6.50 7.80 3.33
C VAL A 92 5.59 6.66 3.78
N HIS A 93 4.56 6.39 2.97
CA HIS A 93 3.54 5.40 3.22
C HIS A 93 2.95 4.94 1.87
N LYS A 94 3.13 3.67 1.54
CA LYS A 94 2.61 3.05 0.33
C LYS A 94 2.47 1.54 0.55
N HIS A 95 1.51 0.93 -0.13
CA HIS A 95 1.40 -0.51 -0.31
C HIS A 95 1.87 -0.88 -1.72
N ILE A 96 3.05 -1.48 -1.87
CA ILE A 96 3.51 -1.99 -3.17
C ILE A 96 2.58 -3.11 -3.65
N GLU A 97 2.00 -3.89 -2.73
CA GLU A 97 1.03 -4.93 -3.03
C GLU A 97 -0.17 -4.39 -3.84
N SER A 98 -0.57 -3.13 -3.62
CA SER A 98 -1.66 -2.46 -4.34
C SER A 98 -1.30 -2.08 -5.78
N THR A 99 -0.02 -2.13 -6.15
CA THR A 99 0.38 -2.12 -7.57
C THR A 99 0.15 -3.48 -8.24
N HIS A 100 -0.01 -4.53 -7.43
CA HIS A 100 -0.04 -5.95 -7.79
C HIS A 100 1.24 -6.45 -8.46
N LEU A 101 2.39 -5.82 -8.18
CA LEU A 101 3.70 -6.22 -8.71
C LEU A 101 4.62 -6.67 -7.60
N THR A 102 5.45 -7.68 -7.86
CA THR A 102 6.58 -7.99 -6.97
C THR A 102 7.62 -6.86 -6.97
N PRO A 103 8.47 -6.76 -5.92
CA PRO A 103 9.33 -5.59 -5.72
C PRO A 103 10.29 -5.27 -6.88
N GLU A 104 10.75 -6.28 -7.63
CA GLU A 104 11.61 -6.10 -8.80
C GLU A 104 10.89 -5.48 -10.01
N TYR A 105 9.59 -5.77 -10.20
CA TYR A 105 8.79 -5.18 -11.25
C TYR A 105 8.23 -3.82 -10.86
N GLU A 106 7.90 -3.64 -9.58
CA GLU A 106 7.61 -2.32 -9.01
C GLU A 106 8.79 -1.36 -9.24
N ALA A 107 10.01 -1.80 -8.95
CA ALA A 107 11.21 -0.98 -9.20
C ALA A 107 11.31 -0.54 -10.66
N ALA A 108 11.03 -1.43 -11.62
CA ALA A 108 11.02 -1.09 -13.04
C ALA A 108 9.91 -0.09 -13.43
N LEU A 109 8.77 -0.12 -12.73
CA LEU A 109 7.65 0.80 -12.93
C LEU A 109 7.95 2.21 -12.38
N VAL A 110 8.57 2.31 -11.20
CA VAL A 110 8.66 3.58 -10.44
C VAL A 110 10.03 4.27 -10.48
N LEU A 111 11.14 3.55 -10.68
CA LEU A 111 12.46 4.17 -10.79
C LEU A 111 12.57 5.15 -11.97
N PRO A 112 12.05 4.84 -13.18
CA PRO A 112 12.02 5.81 -14.28
C PRO A 112 11.21 7.08 -13.97
N ARG A 113 10.39 7.03 -12.92
CA ARG A 113 9.52 8.12 -12.44
C ARG A 113 10.09 8.78 -11.17
N GLY A 114 11.37 8.53 -10.88
CA GLY A 114 12.11 9.20 -9.83
C GLY A 114 11.90 8.64 -8.42
N ASN A 115 11.00 7.68 -8.21
CA ASN A 115 10.86 7.00 -6.91
C ASN A 115 12.02 6.04 -6.70
N THR A 116 12.89 6.34 -5.74
CA THR A 116 14.12 5.59 -5.47
C THR A 116 14.09 4.85 -4.14
N TRP A 117 13.15 5.20 -3.26
CA TRP A 117 12.95 4.56 -1.98
C TRP A 117 11.49 4.68 -1.53
N THR A 118 10.98 3.62 -0.94
CA THR A 118 9.59 3.54 -0.46
C THR A 118 9.60 3.00 0.96
N CYS A 119 8.88 3.65 1.85
CA CYS A 119 8.43 3.06 3.09
C CYS A 119 7.19 2.21 2.77
N GLU A 120 7.36 0.89 2.91
CA GLU A 120 6.38 -0.12 2.53
C GLU A 120 5.56 -0.55 3.75
N ALA A 121 4.30 -0.16 3.72
CA ALA A 121 3.26 -0.51 4.66
C ALA A 121 2.79 -1.94 4.40
N SER A 122 3.65 -2.88 4.78
CA SER A 122 3.65 -4.30 4.37
C SER A 122 2.53 -5.17 4.97
N HIS A 123 1.41 -4.58 5.42
CA HIS A 123 0.38 -5.32 6.12
C HIS A 123 -0.39 -6.29 5.21
N GLU A 124 -0.37 -6.09 3.90
CA GLU A 124 -1.07 -6.95 2.94
C GLU A 124 -0.39 -8.31 2.84
N PHE A 125 0.89 -8.35 2.42
CA PHE A 125 1.64 -9.61 2.36
C PHE A 125 1.81 -10.24 3.75
N ALA A 126 1.95 -9.42 4.81
CA ALA A 126 2.04 -9.93 6.18
C ALA A 126 0.77 -10.66 6.66
N ASN A 127 -0.42 -10.27 6.18
CA ASN A 127 -1.64 -11.03 6.42
C ASN A 127 -1.68 -12.35 5.64
N VAL A 128 -0.89 -12.49 4.57
CA VAL A 128 -0.78 -13.74 3.82
C VAL A 128 0.26 -14.68 4.41
N ASP A 129 1.47 -14.18 4.65
CA ASP A 129 2.60 -14.89 5.24
C ASP A 129 3.41 -13.93 6.14
N GLY A 130 2.92 -13.78 7.36
CA GLY A 130 3.53 -12.91 8.37
C GLY A 130 4.98 -13.28 8.71
N PRO A 131 5.32 -14.57 8.96
CA PRO A 131 6.68 -14.97 9.30
C PRO A 131 7.75 -14.63 8.26
N ASN A 132 7.42 -14.64 6.96
CA ASN A 132 8.39 -14.39 5.89
C ASN A 132 8.35 -12.96 5.31
N ASN A 133 7.56 -12.06 5.88
CA ASN A 133 7.35 -10.71 5.37
C ASN A 133 8.66 -9.92 5.12
N THR A 134 9.56 -9.86 6.11
CA THR A 134 10.83 -9.13 5.92
C THR A 134 11.73 -9.77 4.87
N ALA A 135 11.73 -11.11 4.78
CA ALA A 135 12.49 -11.83 3.76
C ALA A 135 11.95 -11.52 2.36
N PHE A 136 10.63 -11.46 2.20
CA PHE A 136 9.96 -11.10 0.94
C PHE A 136 10.46 -9.75 0.39
N TRP A 137 10.29 -8.68 1.16
CA TRP A 137 10.65 -7.31 0.73
C TRP A 137 12.15 -7.11 0.48
N LYS A 138 13.00 -7.92 1.10
CA LYS A 138 14.45 -7.87 0.90
C LYS A 138 14.92 -8.69 -0.30
N THR A 139 14.09 -9.58 -0.84
CA THR A 139 14.52 -10.56 -1.84
C THR A 139 15.00 -9.87 -3.12
N ALA A 140 14.23 -8.95 -3.70
CA ALA A 140 14.64 -8.20 -4.88
C ALA A 140 15.91 -7.38 -4.64
N ARG A 141 16.00 -6.72 -3.46
CA ARG A 141 17.17 -5.95 -3.06
C ARG A 141 18.44 -6.82 -2.98
N SER A 142 18.33 -8.05 -2.46
CA SER A 142 19.44 -9.00 -2.39
C SER A 142 19.92 -9.48 -3.76
N HIS A 143 19.05 -9.41 -4.78
CA HIS A 143 19.36 -9.67 -6.19
C HIS A 143 19.86 -8.43 -6.95
N GLY A 144 20.11 -7.32 -6.25
CA GLY A 144 20.75 -6.13 -6.82
C GLY A 144 19.80 -5.07 -7.36
N VAL A 145 18.48 -5.19 -7.12
CA VAL A 145 17.52 -4.15 -7.48
C VAL A 145 17.81 -2.87 -6.67
N PRO A 146 17.94 -1.69 -7.33
CA PRO A 146 18.42 -0.46 -6.68
C PRO A 146 17.34 0.31 -5.91
N HIS A 147 16.05 -0.03 -6.09
CA HIS A 147 14.95 0.50 -5.30
C HIS A 147 15.08 0.04 -3.85
N LYS A 148 14.95 0.98 -2.91
CA LYS A 148 15.09 0.71 -1.47
C LYS A 148 13.70 0.58 -0.86
N VAL A 149 13.44 -0.57 -0.24
CA VAL A 149 12.24 -0.79 0.54
C VAL A 149 12.61 -0.68 2.01
N PHE A 150 12.08 0.35 2.68
CA PHE A 150 12.09 0.48 4.13
C PHE A 150 10.79 -0.13 4.66
N ILE A 151 10.88 -1.19 5.44
CA ILE A 151 9.75 -2.05 5.77
C ILE A 151 9.05 -1.49 7.01
N GLN A 152 7.72 -1.43 6.96
CA GLN A 152 6.84 -1.07 8.05
C GLN A 152 5.94 -2.29 8.32
N PRO A 153 6.26 -3.14 9.31
CA PRO A 153 5.39 -4.26 9.65
C PRO A 153 4.02 -3.76 10.14
N GLY A 154 2.97 -4.36 9.57
CA GLY A 154 1.56 -4.01 9.77
C GLY A 154 1.05 -4.13 11.20
N SER A 155 0.38 -3.10 11.74
CA SER A 155 -0.44 -3.26 12.95
C SER A 155 -1.66 -4.16 12.71
N ALA A 156 -2.12 -4.17 11.46
CA ALA A 156 -3.29 -4.83 10.94
C ALA A 156 -3.07 -6.32 10.62
N VAL A 157 -2.25 -7.03 11.41
CA VAL A 157 -1.92 -8.45 11.19
C VAL A 157 -2.25 -9.27 12.44
N PRO A 158 -3.49 -9.80 12.60
CA PRO A 158 -4.67 -9.55 11.76
C PRO A 158 -5.25 -8.13 11.95
N PRO A 159 -6.14 -7.66 11.04
CA PRO A 159 -6.64 -6.28 11.03
C PRO A 159 -7.51 -5.93 12.24
N SER A 160 -8.19 -6.90 12.85
CA SER A 160 -8.95 -6.72 14.08
C SER A 160 -8.90 -7.96 14.97
N GLY A 161 -9.44 -7.83 16.19
CA GLY A 161 -9.61 -8.96 17.11
C GLY A 161 -10.63 -10.02 16.68
N TRP A 162 -11.29 -9.85 15.54
CA TRP A 162 -12.40 -10.70 15.07
C TRP A 162 -12.05 -11.55 13.85
N GLU A 163 -10.83 -11.41 13.35
CA GLU A 163 -10.34 -12.09 12.16
C GLU A 163 -9.12 -12.95 12.44
N SER A 164 -8.84 -13.85 11.51
CA SER A 164 -7.63 -14.67 11.51
C SER A 164 -7.08 -14.72 10.09
N THR A 165 -5.77 -14.60 9.98
CA THR A 165 -5.05 -14.48 8.70
C THR A 165 -3.85 -15.42 8.71
N GLY A 166 -3.05 -15.41 7.65
CA GLY A 166 -1.79 -16.15 7.57
C GLY A 166 -0.66 -15.57 8.43
N GLY A 167 -0.90 -14.44 9.11
CA GLY A 167 0.05 -13.78 10.01
C GLY A 167 -0.52 -13.44 11.38
N HIS A 168 0.37 -13.18 12.33
CA HIS A 168 0.02 -12.59 13.62
C HIS A 168 1.22 -11.83 14.18
N TYR A 169 1.06 -10.54 14.41
CA TYR A 169 2.10 -9.70 15.02
C TYR A 169 1.67 -9.16 16.37
N GLY A 170 2.52 -9.38 17.38
CA GLY A 170 2.45 -8.75 18.69
C GLY A 170 3.80 -8.14 19.08
N TYR A 171 4.04 -8.02 20.39
CA TYR A 171 5.27 -7.40 20.91
C TYR A 171 6.54 -8.11 20.44
N GLU A 172 6.58 -9.45 20.48
CA GLU A 172 7.82 -10.20 20.19
C GLU A 172 8.17 -10.17 18.71
N GLU A 173 7.18 -10.29 17.83
CA GLU A 173 7.36 -10.19 16.37
C GLU A 173 7.87 -8.79 16.00
N GLN A 174 7.19 -7.74 16.48
CA GLN A 174 7.56 -6.36 16.18
C GLN A 174 8.97 -6.01 16.72
N ARG A 175 9.30 -6.48 17.94
CA ARG A 175 10.65 -6.32 18.50
C ARG A 175 11.68 -7.07 17.67
N GLY A 176 11.36 -8.27 17.18
CA GLY A 176 12.22 -9.05 16.28
C GLY A 176 12.57 -8.26 15.02
N PHE A 177 11.55 -7.79 14.29
CA PHE A 177 11.74 -7.04 13.04
C PHE A 177 12.67 -5.83 13.21
N LEU A 178 12.43 -5.00 14.22
CA LEU A 178 13.20 -3.78 14.47
C LEU A 178 14.63 -4.04 14.97
N THR A 179 14.90 -5.18 15.61
CA THR A 179 16.25 -5.49 16.16
C THR A 179 17.14 -6.25 15.18
N GLU A 180 16.54 -6.95 14.22
CA GLU A 180 17.26 -7.79 13.26
C GLU A 180 17.67 -7.03 11.99
N ASP A 181 16.91 -6.01 11.58
CA ASP A 181 17.15 -5.29 10.33
C ASP A 181 16.98 -3.76 10.45
N LEU A 182 17.99 -3.02 9.97
CA LEU A 182 17.94 -1.56 9.94
C LEU A 182 17.01 -1.00 8.84
N SER A 183 16.55 -1.82 7.89
CA SER A 183 15.52 -1.40 6.93
C SER A 183 14.12 -1.42 7.53
N VAL A 184 13.91 -2.04 8.70
CA VAL A 184 12.63 -1.97 9.41
C VAL A 184 12.62 -0.70 10.27
N VAL A 185 11.69 0.22 9.99
CA VAL A 185 11.80 1.62 10.47
C VAL A 185 10.64 2.09 11.34
N SER A 186 9.50 1.42 11.27
CA SER A 186 8.30 1.82 12.00
C SER A 186 7.39 0.64 12.34
N LEU A 187 6.38 0.93 13.17
CA LEU A 187 5.10 0.24 13.09
C LEU A 187 4.29 0.93 11.99
N ASP A 188 3.75 0.16 11.06
CA ASP A 188 2.84 0.64 10.03
C ASP A 188 1.53 1.20 10.62
N GLU A 189 0.69 1.77 9.78
CA GLU A 189 -0.55 2.45 10.13
C GLU A 189 -1.37 1.70 11.20
N VAL A 190 -1.54 2.35 12.35
CA VAL A 190 -2.41 1.82 13.41
C VAL A 190 -3.86 2.14 13.07
N MET A 191 -4.58 1.12 12.57
CA MET A 191 -5.94 1.28 12.04
C MET A 191 -7.08 0.71 12.90
N ASP A 192 -6.79 -0.25 13.79
CA ASP A 192 -7.76 -0.73 14.80
C ASP A 192 -7.85 0.29 15.95
N TRP A 193 -8.41 1.47 15.66
CA TRP A 193 -8.59 2.54 16.64
C TRP A 193 -9.34 2.09 17.91
N PRO A 194 -10.43 1.27 17.84
CA PRO A 194 -11.04 0.69 19.03
C PRO A 194 -10.06 -0.05 19.94
N ALA A 195 -9.14 -0.83 19.38
CA ALA A 195 -8.12 -1.51 20.17
C ALA A 195 -7.09 -0.58 20.81
N VAL A 196 -7.00 0.69 20.41
CA VAL A 196 -6.12 1.68 21.06
C VAL A 196 -6.76 2.22 22.34
N TRP A 197 -8.07 2.53 22.32
CA TRP A 197 -8.74 3.23 23.43
C TRP A 197 -9.58 2.33 24.34
N ASP A 198 -10.03 1.15 23.91
CA ASP A 198 -10.85 0.24 24.71
C ASP A 198 -10.04 -0.97 25.25
N PRO A 199 -9.72 -1.00 26.57
CA PRO A 199 -9.03 -2.13 27.18
C PRO A 199 -9.79 -3.47 27.13
N GLN A 200 -11.07 -3.48 26.76
CA GLN A 200 -11.87 -4.70 26.61
C GLN A 200 -11.77 -5.29 25.20
N ASN A 201 -11.24 -4.55 24.22
CA ASN A 201 -11.05 -5.06 22.87
C ASN A 201 -10.01 -6.19 22.87
N PRO A 202 -10.27 -7.36 22.24
CA PRO A 202 -9.34 -8.48 22.21
C PRO A 202 -7.94 -8.15 21.67
N ALA A 203 -7.81 -7.15 20.80
CA ALA A 203 -6.55 -6.73 20.22
C ALA A 203 -5.80 -5.67 21.06
N TYR A 204 -6.37 -5.18 22.17
CA TYR A 204 -5.80 -4.07 22.96
C TYR A 204 -4.34 -4.30 23.39
N GLU A 205 -4.09 -5.42 24.08
CA GLU A 205 -2.74 -5.78 24.55
C GLU A 205 -1.76 -6.01 23.39
N ARG A 206 -2.25 -6.52 22.26
CA ARG A 206 -1.45 -6.75 21.05
C ARG A 206 -0.98 -5.42 20.46
N ILE A 207 -1.90 -4.50 20.20
CA ILE A 207 -1.62 -3.18 19.61
C ILE A 207 -0.69 -2.37 20.53
N TRP A 208 -0.99 -2.28 21.82
CA TRP A 208 -0.09 -1.60 22.78
C TRP A 208 1.26 -2.31 22.92
N GLY A 209 1.29 -3.64 22.77
CA GLY A 209 2.53 -4.42 22.66
C GLY A 209 3.38 -3.99 21.46
N MET A 210 2.79 -3.88 20.27
CA MET A 210 3.51 -3.45 19.06
C MET A 210 4.01 -2.00 19.17
N ILE A 211 3.18 -1.10 19.70
CA ILE A 211 3.57 0.29 20.00
C ILE A 211 4.77 0.30 20.96
N ARG A 212 4.72 -0.48 22.05
CA ARG A 212 5.82 -0.59 23.02
C ARG A 212 7.11 -1.07 22.35
N ALA A 213 7.06 -2.17 21.59
CA ALA A 213 8.24 -2.71 20.90
C ALA A 213 8.88 -1.67 19.97
N THR A 214 8.05 -0.88 19.29
CA THR A 214 8.47 0.17 18.37
C THR A 214 9.15 1.34 19.08
N VAL A 215 8.54 1.83 20.17
CA VAL A 215 9.10 2.92 20.98
C VAL A 215 10.41 2.51 21.65
N GLU A 216 10.54 1.26 22.12
CA GLU A 216 11.78 0.72 22.71
C GLU A 216 12.98 0.79 21.75
N GLN A 217 12.74 0.63 20.44
CA GLN A 217 13.76 0.74 19.40
C GLN A 217 13.85 2.14 18.77
N ARG A 218 13.09 3.12 19.28
CA ARG A 218 13.00 4.46 18.69
C ARG A 218 12.53 4.42 17.22
N GLY A 219 11.67 3.46 16.87
CA GLY A 219 10.93 3.49 15.62
C GLY A 219 9.86 4.58 15.63
N VAL A 220 9.24 4.77 14.46
CA VAL A 220 8.06 5.63 14.30
C VAL A 220 6.80 4.78 14.45
N VAL A 221 5.72 5.36 14.98
CA VAL A 221 4.41 4.70 15.00
C VAL A 221 3.51 5.48 14.05
N GLU A 222 3.19 4.86 12.93
CA GLU A 222 2.33 5.42 11.89
C GLU A 222 0.85 5.24 12.23
N GLY A 223 -0.02 5.98 11.55
CA GLY A 223 -1.44 6.05 11.92
C GLY A 223 -2.40 6.04 10.75
N HIS A 224 -3.61 5.54 11.03
CA HIS A 224 -4.78 5.63 10.15
C HIS A 224 -5.93 6.32 10.92
N GLY A 225 -6.07 7.62 10.72
CA GLY A 225 -6.98 8.49 11.45
C GLY A 225 -8.33 8.72 10.77
N ALA A 226 -8.81 7.78 9.96
CA ALA A 226 -10.06 7.93 9.21
C ALA A 226 -11.26 8.29 10.09
N GLY A 227 -11.87 9.45 9.79
CA GLY A 227 -13.04 9.96 10.50
C GLY A 227 -12.76 10.58 11.87
N LEU A 228 -11.50 10.62 12.33
CA LEU A 228 -11.09 11.27 13.58
C LEU A 228 -10.83 12.76 13.32
N VAL A 229 -11.90 13.55 13.36
CA VAL A 229 -11.86 14.99 12.98
C VAL A 229 -12.04 15.92 14.18
N GLU A 230 -12.54 15.41 15.30
CA GLU A 230 -12.78 16.22 16.48
C GLU A 230 -11.50 16.40 17.32
N ALA A 231 -11.38 17.55 18.00
CA ALA A 231 -10.21 17.87 18.81
C ALA A 231 -9.89 16.82 19.88
N HIS A 232 -10.92 16.19 20.47
CA HIS A 232 -10.75 15.15 21.48
C HIS A 232 -10.20 13.84 20.88
N GLU A 233 -10.66 13.48 19.68
CA GLU A 233 -10.24 12.27 18.96
C GLU A 233 -8.80 12.43 18.47
N THR A 234 -8.51 13.52 17.77
CA THR A 234 -7.16 13.84 17.27
C THR A 234 -6.15 13.98 18.41
N SER A 235 -6.54 14.51 19.57
CA SER A 235 -5.67 14.57 20.75
C SER A 235 -5.43 13.19 21.36
N ALA A 236 -6.45 12.32 21.43
CA ALA A 236 -6.27 10.95 21.89
C ALA A 236 -5.35 10.16 20.94
N PHE A 237 -5.53 10.36 19.64
CA PHE A 237 -4.73 9.74 18.59
C PHE A 237 -3.26 10.12 18.74
N ALA A 238 -2.94 11.41 18.80
CA ALA A 238 -1.58 11.88 19.04
C ALA A 238 -1.03 11.43 20.41
N ALA A 239 -1.85 11.44 21.47
CA ALA A 239 -1.42 11.05 22.83
C ALA A 239 -1.07 9.56 22.96
N SER A 240 -1.56 8.71 22.05
CA SER A 240 -1.20 7.28 22.01
C SER A 240 0.24 7.03 21.55
N GLY A 241 0.89 8.03 20.97
CA GLY A 241 2.21 7.92 20.35
C GLY A 241 2.18 7.70 18.85
N ILE A 242 0.99 7.50 18.26
CA ILE A 242 0.78 7.56 16.82
C ILE A 242 1.12 8.96 16.31
N SER A 243 1.95 9.03 15.28
CA SER A 243 2.67 10.25 14.90
C SER A 243 2.40 10.76 13.49
N SER A 244 1.74 9.98 12.64
CA SER A 244 1.33 10.38 11.29
C SER A 244 -0.12 10.02 10.99
N ASP A 245 -0.63 10.57 9.89
CA ASP A 245 -1.90 10.16 9.29
C ASP A 245 -1.99 10.52 7.80
N HIS A 246 -2.42 9.57 6.97
CA HIS A 246 -2.69 9.76 5.53
C HIS A 246 -4.19 9.93 5.21
N GLU A 247 -5.08 9.73 6.19
CA GLU A 247 -6.53 9.85 6.05
C GLU A 247 -7.01 11.30 6.14
N ILE A 248 -6.39 12.19 5.35
CA ILE A 248 -6.67 13.63 5.33
C ILE A 248 -7.69 13.99 4.25
N TRP A 249 -8.92 14.27 4.66
CA TRP A 249 -10.04 14.47 3.72
C TRP A 249 -10.36 15.94 3.39
N SER A 250 -10.01 16.87 4.27
CA SER A 250 -10.24 18.30 4.07
C SER A 250 -9.12 19.16 4.66
N PHE A 251 -9.10 20.44 4.31
CA PHE A 251 -8.21 21.42 4.93
C PHE A 251 -8.36 21.46 6.46
N GLU A 252 -9.59 21.49 6.98
CA GLU A 252 -9.85 21.56 8.42
C GLU A 252 -9.27 20.37 9.17
N ASP A 253 -9.45 19.17 8.61
CA ASP A 253 -8.92 17.93 9.17
C ASP A 253 -7.38 17.95 9.22
N GLY A 254 -6.73 18.25 8.08
CA GLY A 254 -5.28 18.37 8.02
C GLY A 254 -4.73 19.46 8.93
N TRP A 255 -5.41 20.61 9.02
CA TRP A 255 -5.03 21.72 9.90
C TRP A 255 -5.18 21.35 11.38
N GLU A 256 -6.24 20.62 11.73
CA GLU A 256 -6.46 20.12 13.08
C GLU A 256 -5.32 19.19 13.48
N LYS A 257 -5.00 18.18 12.65
CA LYS A 257 -3.94 17.19 12.89
C LYS A 257 -2.55 17.82 13.00
N ILE A 258 -2.19 18.75 12.11
CA ILE A 258 -0.92 19.52 12.20
C ILE A 258 -0.79 20.23 13.55
N ASN A 259 -1.86 20.87 14.05
CA ASN A 259 -1.82 21.61 15.32
C ASN A 259 -1.67 20.69 16.56
N ARG A 260 -1.90 19.38 16.42
CA ARG A 260 -1.65 18.37 17.47
C ARG A 260 -0.28 17.71 17.32
N GLY A 261 0.51 18.14 16.34
CA GLY A 261 1.84 17.61 16.06
C GLY A 261 1.83 16.31 15.28
N ILE A 262 0.72 15.96 14.63
CA ILE A 262 0.63 14.82 13.73
C ILE A 262 1.26 15.21 12.38
N PHE A 263 2.15 14.36 11.87
CA PHE A 263 2.71 14.46 10.52
C PHE A 263 1.64 14.06 9.50
N ILE A 264 1.32 14.92 8.53
CA ILE A 264 0.25 14.60 7.58
C ILE A 264 0.82 14.13 6.23
N GLU A 265 0.17 13.11 5.68
CA GLU A 265 0.61 12.41 4.48
C GLU A 265 -0.47 12.56 3.42
N ILE A 266 -0.36 13.61 2.61
CA ILE A 266 -1.49 14.01 1.77
C ILE A 266 -1.46 13.21 0.47
N ARG A 267 -2.56 12.52 0.18
CA ARG A 267 -2.77 11.78 -1.07
C ARG A 267 -3.18 12.75 -2.22
N PRO A 268 -2.74 12.53 -3.47
CA PRO A 268 -2.96 13.48 -4.57
C PRO A 268 -4.41 13.84 -4.83
N TYR A 269 -5.35 12.91 -4.65
CA TYR A 269 -6.76 13.19 -4.88
C TYR A 269 -7.39 14.10 -3.80
N ASN A 270 -6.71 14.31 -2.67
CA ASN A 270 -7.08 15.28 -1.64
C ASN A 270 -6.41 16.64 -1.84
N PHE A 271 -5.44 16.78 -2.75
CA PHE A 271 -4.77 18.07 -3.00
C PHE A 271 -5.71 19.23 -3.29
N PRO A 272 -6.77 19.08 -4.12
CA PRO A 272 -7.72 20.16 -4.37
C PRO A 272 -8.43 20.67 -3.11
N GLU A 273 -8.63 19.81 -2.11
CA GLU A 273 -9.38 20.13 -0.88
C GLU A 273 -8.46 20.65 0.25
N VAL A 274 -7.17 20.28 0.23
CA VAL A 274 -6.24 20.54 1.34
C VAL A 274 -5.24 21.65 1.01
N LEU A 275 -4.54 21.56 -0.13
CA LEU A 275 -3.39 22.44 -0.42
C LEU A 275 -3.78 23.92 -0.57
N PRO A 276 -4.89 24.29 -1.25
CA PRO A 276 -5.30 25.70 -1.34
C PRO A 276 -5.50 26.34 0.03
N GLY A 277 -6.11 25.61 0.98
CA GLY A 277 -6.32 26.10 2.34
C GLY A 277 -5.01 26.31 3.10
N LEU A 278 -4.06 25.37 3.00
CA LEU A 278 -2.73 25.51 3.62
C LEU A 278 -1.96 26.73 3.08
N LEU A 279 -2.06 26.98 1.77
CA LEU A 279 -1.42 28.10 1.08
C LEU A 279 -2.09 29.44 1.44
N GLU A 280 -3.43 29.52 1.40
CA GLU A 280 -4.19 30.72 1.78
C GLU A 280 -3.93 31.10 3.25
N ARG A 281 -3.86 30.10 4.13
CA ARG A 281 -3.56 30.32 5.55
C ARG A 281 -2.13 30.78 5.80
N GLY A 282 -1.24 30.62 4.81
CA GLY A 282 0.16 31.03 4.87
C GLY A 282 1.01 30.13 5.75
N LEU A 283 0.85 28.81 5.67
CA LEU A 283 1.67 27.86 6.43
C LEU A 283 3.17 28.11 6.15
N PRO A 284 3.96 28.54 7.15
CA PRO A 284 5.33 29.02 6.92
C PRO A 284 6.35 27.89 6.75
N ASP A 285 6.06 26.71 7.31
CA ASP A 285 6.94 25.54 7.28
C ASP A 285 6.13 24.28 7.00
N TRP A 286 6.63 23.47 6.07
CA TRP A 286 5.98 22.26 5.57
C TRP A 286 6.69 20.99 6.09
N CYS A 287 7.58 21.13 7.07
CA CYS A 287 8.39 20.01 7.57
C CYS A 287 7.60 18.83 8.16
N ASN A 288 6.32 19.04 8.53
CA ASN A 288 5.39 18.01 9.01
C ASN A 288 4.41 17.54 7.92
N ILE A 289 4.79 17.65 6.65
CA ILE A 289 3.97 17.26 5.51
C ILE A 289 4.81 16.41 4.55
N ALA A 290 4.23 15.27 4.14
CA ALA A 290 4.65 14.52 2.98
C ALA A 290 3.51 14.40 1.96
N PHE A 291 3.87 14.04 0.73
CA PHE A 291 2.92 13.59 -0.27
C PHE A 291 3.13 12.11 -0.50
N THR A 292 2.04 11.35 -0.43
CA THR A 292 2.11 9.89 -0.46
C THR A 292 1.07 9.30 -1.41
N THR A 293 1.39 8.14 -1.96
CA THR A 293 0.53 7.43 -2.90
C THR A 293 -0.53 6.61 -2.18
N ASP A 294 -0.16 5.96 -1.07
CA ASP A 294 -0.99 4.93 -0.44
C ASP A 294 -1.30 3.84 -1.50
N ASP A 295 -2.54 3.45 -1.71
CA ASP A 295 -2.95 2.49 -2.75
C ASP A 295 -2.94 3.06 -4.18
N ARG A 296 -2.23 2.40 -5.10
CA ARG A 296 -2.37 2.65 -6.55
C ARG A 296 -1.98 1.45 -7.40
N SER A 297 -2.85 1.08 -8.34
CA SER A 297 -2.59 -0.01 -9.29
C SER A 297 -1.46 0.31 -10.28
N ALA A 298 -0.85 -0.74 -10.84
CA ALA A 298 0.11 -0.59 -11.94
C ALA A 298 -0.51 0.13 -13.15
N SER A 299 -1.75 -0.19 -13.52
CA SER A 299 -2.50 0.44 -14.61
C SER A 299 -2.64 1.95 -14.42
N GLU A 300 -3.01 2.38 -13.20
CA GLU A 300 -3.10 3.80 -12.91
C GLU A 300 -1.72 4.48 -12.91
N THR A 301 -0.72 3.84 -12.31
CA THR A 301 0.66 4.35 -12.28
C THR A 301 1.25 4.51 -13.69
N LEU A 302 0.99 3.57 -14.60
CA LEU A 302 1.37 3.67 -16.01
C LEU A 302 0.76 4.91 -16.66
N ARG A 303 -0.53 5.16 -16.39
CA ARG A 303 -1.33 6.25 -16.96
C ARG A 303 -0.92 7.63 -16.44
N ILE A 304 -0.79 7.82 -15.13
CA ILE A 304 -0.64 9.16 -14.52
C ILE A 304 0.77 9.45 -14.00
N GLY A 305 1.52 8.42 -13.63
CA GLY A 305 2.81 8.56 -12.94
C GLY A 305 2.83 7.92 -11.56
N ALA A 306 4.01 7.94 -10.95
CA ALA A 306 4.28 7.48 -9.59
C ALA A 306 4.48 8.71 -8.69
N SER A 307 5.57 8.78 -7.91
CA SER A 307 5.90 9.94 -7.09
C SER A 307 6.10 11.23 -7.92
N ASP A 308 6.50 11.12 -9.19
CA ASP A 308 6.56 12.26 -10.12
C ASP A 308 5.20 12.95 -10.28
N TYR A 309 4.11 12.17 -10.28
CA TYR A 309 2.75 12.69 -10.35
C TYR A 309 2.38 13.42 -9.07
N ASN A 310 2.72 12.87 -7.90
CA ASN A 310 2.45 13.49 -6.61
C ASN A 310 3.16 14.86 -6.53
N LEU A 311 4.43 14.92 -6.95
CA LEU A 311 5.20 16.16 -7.01
C LEU A 311 4.63 17.16 -8.02
N ARG A 312 4.39 16.74 -9.27
CA ARG A 312 3.84 17.58 -10.33
C ARG A 312 2.48 18.14 -9.95
N SER A 313 1.60 17.31 -9.40
CA SER A 313 0.27 17.71 -8.98
C SER A 313 0.31 18.73 -7.83
N ALA A 314 1.20 18.57 -6.85
CA ALA A 314 1.36 19.56 -5.79
C ALA A 314 1.81 20.93 -6.32
N ILE A 315 2.73 20.95 -7.30
CA ILE A 315 3.17 22.18 -7.98
C ILE A 315 2.01 22.82 -8.76
N GLU A 316 1.22 22.02 -9.48
CA GLU A 316 0.02 22.50 -10.19
C GLU A 316 -1.02 23.13 -9.26
N HIS A 317 -1.08 22.68 -8.00
CA HIS A 317 -1.93 23.27 -6.95
C HIS A 317 -1.29 24.45 -6.21
N GLY A 318 -0.14 24.94 -6.68
CA GLY A 318 0.47 26.18 -6.20
C GLY A 318 1.54 26.03 -5.12
N VAL A 319 1.92 24.80 -4.75
CA VAL A 319 3.05 24.59 -3.83
C VAL A 319 4.35 24.96 -4.54
N PRO A 320 5.23 25.79 -3.95
CA PRO A 320 6.53 26.11 -4.56
C PRO A 320 7.35 24.85 -4.84
N PRO A 321 8.00 24.71 -6.00
CA PRO A 321 8.70 23.48 -6.38
C PRO A 321 9.72 22.99 -5.35
N GLU A 322 10.51 23.88 -4.74
CA GLU A 322 11.48 23.50 -3.72
C GLU A 322 10.83 22.92 -2.46
N THR A 323 9.67 23.46 -2.07
CA THR A 323 8.87 22.95 -0.95
C THR A 323 8.23 21.62 -1.30
N ALA A 324 7.66 21.49 -2.50
CA ALA A 324 7.05 20.25 -2.96
C ALA A 324 8.10 19.12 -3.06
N ILE A 325 9.31 19.42 -3.53
CA ILE A 325 10.42 18.46 -3.55
C ILE A 325 10.79 18.02 -2.13
N GLN A 326 10.81 18.93 -1.13
CA GLN A 326 11.04 18.53 0.27
C GLN A 326 9.97 17.54 0.77
N CYS A 327 8.71 17.72 0.37
CA CYS A 327 7.58 16.87 0.78
C CYS A 327 7.63 15.45 0.18
N VAL A 328 8.41 15.22 -0.88
CA VAL A 328 8.65 13.88 -1.47
C VAL A 328 10.11 13.41 -1.30
N THR A 329 10.92 14.10 -0.48
CA THR A 329 12.33 13.73 -0.25
C THR A 329 12.71 13.85 1.22
N LEU A 330 13.02 15.06 1.69
CA LEU A 330 13.65 15.30 2.97
C LEU A 330 12.68 15.16 4.16
N ASN A 331 11.45 15.69 4.03
CA ASN A 331 10.45 15.64 5.10
C ASN A 331 10.07 14.19 5.44
N PRO A 332 9.66 13.35 4.47
CA PRO A 332 9.31 11.97 4.76
C PRO A 332 10.51 11.17 5.29
N ALA A 333 11.72 11.38 4.74
CA ALA A 333 12.92 10.71 5.24
C ALA A 333 13.26 11.08 6.69
N ARG A 334 12.98 12.32 7.12
CA ARG A 334 13.18 12.78 8.50
C ARG A 334 12.13 12.23 9.44
N HIS A 335 10.87 12.24 9.04
CA HIS A 335 9.77 11.66 9.80
C HIS A 335 10.09 10.20 10.14
N MET A 336 10.43 9.42 9.12
CA MET A 336 10.79 8.00 9.20
C MET A 336 12.19 7.72 9.76
N ARG A 337 12.97 8.76 10.09
CA ARG A 337 14.34 8.65 10.66
C ARG A 337 15.33 7.89 9.76
N ILE A 338 15.10 7.94 8.45
CA ILE A 338 15.95 7.33 7.41
C ILE A 338 16.76 8.36 6.61
N ASP A 339 16.72 9.63 7.00
CA ASP A 339 17.45 10.73 6.36
C ASP A 339 18.98 10.56 6.40
N ALA A 340 19.48 9.62 7.23
CA ALA A 340 20.87 9.18 7.23
C ALA A 340 21.29 8.48 5.91
N TRP A 341 20.33 7.92 5.17
CA TRP A 341 20.52 7.13 3.96
C TRP A 341 19.90 7.77 2.71
N VAL A 342 18.74 8.43 2.82
CA VAL A 342 17.99 8.95 1.66
C VAL A 342 17.50 10.39 1.88
N GLY A 343 16.71 10.93 0.94
CA GLY A 343 16.03 12.22 1.07
C GLY A 343 16.89 13.48 0.80
N SER A 344 18.18 13.34 0.48
CA SER A 344 19.04 14.47 0.13
C SER A 344 20.27 14.09 -0.70
N ILE A 345 20.73 15.01 -1.57
CA ILE A 345 22.02 14.88 -2.28
C ILE A 345 23.13 15.41 -1.37
N THR A 346 23.53 14.61 -0.38
CA THR A 346 24.55 14.99 0.60
C THR A 346 25.49 13.82 0.94
N PRO A 347 26.73 14.08 1.40
CA PRO A 347 27.68 13.01 1.73
C PRO A 347 27.13 12.00 2.74
N GLY A 348 27.37 10.71 2.48
CA GLY A 348 26.95 9.58 3.29
C GLY A 348 25.59 8.99 2.93
N ARG A 349 24.78 9.67 2.10
CA ARG A 349 23.49 9.16 1.60
C ARG A 349 23.72 8.31 0.35
N TYR A 350 22.74 7.49 -0.01
CA TYR A 350 22.70 6.83 -1.31
C TYR A 350 22.77 7.87 -2.43
N ALA A 351 23.47 7.53 -3.51
CA ALA A 351 23.56 8.36 -4.70
C ALA A 351 22.30 8.23 -5.57
N ASP A 352 21.18 8.65 -4.98
CA ASP A 352 19.84 8.64 -5.58
C ASP A 352 19.51 10.05 -6.07
N LEU A 353 19.46 10.22 -7.40
CA LEU A 353 19.32 11.52 -8.06
C LEU A 353 18.24 11.44 -9.14
N VAL A 354 17.37 12.45 -9.20
CA VAL A 354 16.51 12.69 -10.35
C VAL A 354 17.07 13.88 -11.12
N LEU A 355 17.38 13.69 -12.40
CA LEU A 355 17.84 14.74 -13.29
C LEU A 355 16.66 15.24 -14.12
N LEU A 356 16.29 16.50 -13.90
CA LEU A 356 15.15 17.16 -14.52
C LEU A 356 15.60 18.13 -15.61
N ASP A 357 14.96 18.08 -16.78
CA ASP A 357 15.09 19.13 -17.80
C ASP A 357 14.25 20.36 -17.45
N ASP A 358 13.08 20.15 -16.84
CA ASP A 358 12.25 21.21 -16.29
C ASP A 358 11.71 20.86 -14.90
N VAL A 359 11.96 21.76 -13.94
CA VAL A 359 11.55 21.57 -12.54
C VAL A 359 10.06 21.83 -12.35
N GLY A 360 9.49 22.78 -13.10
CA GLY A 360 8.08 23.17 -12.92
C GLY A 360 7.11 22.07 -13.36
N SER A 361 7.39 21.43 -14.49
CA SER A 361 6.61 20.29 -15.01
C SER A 361 7.09 18.92 -14.52
N VAL A 362 8.19 18.87 -13.76
CA VAL A 362 8.82 17.62 -13.29
C VAL A 362 9.15 16.71 -14.46
N SER A 363 9.70 17.27 -15.53
CA SER A 363 10.14 16.48 -16.68
C SER A 363 11.46 15.79 -16.34
N ILE A 364 11.44 14.44 -16.32
CA ILE A 364 12.57 13.60 -15.92
C ILE A 364 13.37 13.19 -17.15
N SER A 365 14.66 13.54 -17.17
CA SER A 365 15.60 13.15 -18.22
C SER A 365 16.37 11.88 -17.86
N ALA A 366 16.75 11.69 -16.60
CA ALA A 366 17.49 10.52 -16.15
C ALA A 366 17.33 10.32 -14.65
N VAL A 367 17.46 9.07 -14.19
CA VAL A 367 17.44 8.72 -12.77
C VAL A 367 18.67 7.90 -12.43
N TYR A 368 19.35 8.31 -11.36
CA TYR A 368 20.37 7.52 -10.70
C TYR A 368 19.80 6.94 -9.42
N ALA A 369 20.04 5.65 -9.18
CA ALA A 369 19.78 4.99 -7.90
C ALA A 369 20.99 4.14 -7.54
N ASP A 370 21.43 4.20 -6.28
CA ASP A 370 22.68 3.58 -5.82
C ASP A 370 23.92 4.03 -6.62
N GLY A 371 23.88 5.23 -7.22
CA GLY A 371 24.94 5.74 -8.09
C GLY A 371 24.99 5.09 -9.48
N LEU A 372 24.05 4.22 -9.81
CA LEU A 372 23.88 3.61 -11.13
C LEU A 372 22.88 4.43 -11.94
N LEU A 373 23.13 4.64 -13.23
CA LEU A 373 22.13 5.18 -14.15
C LEU A 373 21.08 4.09 -14.38
N VAL A 374 19.89 4.25 -13.80
CA VAL A 374 18.80 3.25 -13.84
C VAL A 374 17.67 3.62 -14.78
N SER A 375 17.66 4.85 -15.30
CA SER A 375 16.68 5.28 -16.30
C SER A 375 17.22 6.38 -17.21
N GLU A 376 16.84 6.32 -18.48
CA GLU A 376 16.87 7.44 -19.42
C GLU A 376 15.43 7.76 -19.85
N GLY A 377 14.94 8.94 -19.48
CA GLY A 377 13.52 9.28 -19.57
C GLY A 377 12.65 8.27 -18.81
N LYS A 378 11.70 7.64 -19.51
CA LYS A 378 10.80 6.61 -18.97
C LYS A 378 11.31 5.18 -19.14
N GLN A 379 12.48 4.99 -19.76
CA GLN A 379 13.02 3.67 -20.02
C GLN A 379 13.86 3.17 -18.84
N TYR A 380 13.43 2.08 -18.21
CA TYR A 380 14.21 1.41 -17.17
C TYR A 380 15.45 0.72 -17.77
N LEU A 381 16.61 0.94 -17.13
CA LEU A 381 17.93 0.41 -17.51
C LEU A 381 18.57 -0.41 -16.37
N GLY A 382 17.92 -0.48 -15.22
CA GLY A 382 18.44 -1.17 -14.04
C GLY A 382 18.34 -2.70 -14.14
N PRO A 383 18.89 -3.42 -13.15
CA PRO A 383 18.75 -4.87 -13.04
C PRO A 383 17.28 -5.28 -12.93
N GLN A 384 16.91 -6.31 -13.69
CA GLN A 384 15.61 -6.98 -13.62
C GLN A 384 15.86 -8.48 -13.47
N PRO A 385 16.13 -8.96 -12.24
CA PRO A 385 16.41 -10.36 -11.98
C PRO A 385 15.15 -11.21 -12.20
N ASP A 386 15.33 -12.42 -12.73
CA ASP A 386 14.31 -13.47 -12.71
C ASP A 386 14.37 -14.17 -11.35
N ILE A 387 13.41 -13.86 -10.47
CA ILE A 387 13.37 -14.37 -9.10
C ILE A 387 12.44 -15.58 -9.05
N SER A 388 13.00 -16.75 -8.76
CA SER A 388 12.21 -17.93 -8.42
C SER A 388 11.65 -17.77 -7.01
N TRP A 389 10.47 -17.17 -6.91
CA TRP A 389 9.78 -16.98 -5.64
C TRP A 389 9.52 -18.33 -4.96
N PRO A 390 9.82 -18.46 -3.65
CA PRO A 390 9.68 -19.70 -2.91
C PRO A 390 8.22 -20.08 -2.67
N GLU A 391 7.96 -21.35 -2.36
CA GLU A 391 6.62 -21.91 -2.14
C GLU A 391 5.80 -21.12 -1.11
N TRP A 392 6.44 -20.61 -0.05
CA TRP A 392 5.76 -19.80 0.97
C TRP A 392 5.22 -18.46 0.43
N ALA A 393 5.76 -17.94 -0.67
CA ALA A 393 5.27 -16.74 -1.35
C ALA A 393 4.27 -17.07 -2.48
N SER A 394 4.40 -18.22 -3.15
CA SER A 394 3.63 -18.56 -4.35
C SER A 394 2.48 -19.56 -4.13
N GLU A 395 2.51 -20.35 -3.07
CA GLU A 395 1.49 -21.38 -2.76
C GLU A 395 0.64 -20.97 -1.54
N THR A 396 0.05 -19.78 -1.58
CA THR A 396 -0.65 -19.18 -0.42
C THR A 396 -2.16 -19.38 -0.42
N LEU A 397 -2.76 -19.85 -1.52
CA LEU A 397 -4.21 -19.99 -1.63
C LEU A 397 -4.68 -21.41 -1.23
N ASN A 398 -4.91 -21.63 0.07
CA ASN A 398 -5.26 -22.92 0.65
C ASN A 398 -6.74 -23.00 1.11
N ILE A 399 -7.67 -23.18 0.18
CA ILE A 399 -9.08 -23.47 0.50
C ILE A 399 -9.26 -24.97 0.82
N GLY A 400 -8.41 -25.84 0.25
CA GLY A 400 -8.31 -27.27 0.58
C GLY A 400 -9.39 -28.20 0.00
N ARG A 401 -10.41 -27.67 -0.67
CA ARG A 401 -11.40 -28.47 -1.41
C ARG A 401 -12.03 -27.70 -2.58
N LEU A 402 -12.63 -28.44 -3.50
CA LEU A 402 -13.53 -27.87 -4.51
C LEU A 402 -14.85 -27.48 -3.85
N LEU A 403 -15.29 -26.25 -4.12
CA LEU A 403 -16.57 -25.72 -3.69
C LEU A 403 -17.65 -26.04 -4.72
N THR A 404 -18.89 -26.19 -4.25
CA THR A 404 -20.08 -26.48 -5.04
C THR A 404 -21.13 -25.40 -4.86
N ALA A 405 -22.14 -25.34 -5.71
CA ALA A 405 -23.25 -24.39 -5.54
C ALA A 405 -23.93 -24.50 -4.16
N ALA A 406 -24.02 -25.71 -3.59
CA ALA A 406 -24.64 -25.92 -2.29
C ALA A 406 -23.89 -25.26 -1.13
N ASP A 407 -22.60 -24.96 -1.30
CA ASP A 407 -21.80 -24.28 -0.30
C ASP A 407 -22.22 -22.81 -0.14
N PHE A 408 -22.59 -22.13 -1.23
CA PHE A 408 -23.01 -20.73 -1.24
C PHE A 408 -24.49 -20.51 -0.89
N ALA A 409 -25.24 -21.59 -0.68
CA ALA A 409 -26.66 -21.52 -0.37
C ALA A 409 -26.90 -20.96 1.04
N VAL A 410 -27.72 -19.90 1.16
CA VAL A 410 -28.16 -19.37 2.46
C VAL A 410 -29.44 -20.10 2.85
N ARG A 411 -29.37 -21.02 3.81
CA ARG A 411 -30.53 -21.83 4.24
C ARG A 411 -31.46 -21.04 5.14
N ALA A 412 -32.76 -21.20 4.92
CA ALA A 412 -33.77 -20.60 5.79
C ALA A 412 -33.80 -21.30 7.18
N PRO A 413 -33.94 -20.56 8.28
CA PRO A 413 -33.98 -21.13 9.64
C PRO A 413 -35.28 -21.87 9.97
N SER A 414 -36.32 -21.74 9.13
CA SER A 414 -37.63 -22.38 9.32
C SER A 414 -38.34 -22.63 7.99
N ASP A 415 -39.37 -23.48 7.99
CA ASP A 415 -40.22 -23.77 6.83
C ASP A 415 -41.17 -22.59 6.50
N ARG A 416 -40.59 -21.43 6.18
CA ARG A 416 -41.32 -20.21 5.80
C ARG A 416 -41.10 -19.90 4.32
N HIS A 417 -42.03 -19.13 3.74
CA HIS A 417 -41.93 -18.62 2.37
C HIS A 417 -41.12 -17.32 2.27
N SER A 418 -40.87 -16.65 3.39
CA SER A 418 -39.99 -15.48 3.50
C SER A 418 -39.35 -15.41 4.88
N VAL A 419 -38.20 -14.74 4.96
CA VAL A 419 -37.40 -14.53 6.20
C VAL A 419 -36.85 -13.11 6.24
N GLN A 420 -36.46 -12.64 7.42
CA GLN A 420 -35.69 -11.41 7.52
C GLN A 420 -34.22 -11.69 7.20
N ALA A 421 -33.57 -10.75 6.52
CA ALA A 421 -32.18 -10.83 6.14
C ALA A 421 -31.45 -9.52 6.46
N ALA A 422 -30.22 -9.64 6.96
CA ALA A 422 -29.28 -8.55 7.06
C ALA A 422 -28.66 -8.30 5.67
N LEU A 423 -28.56 -7.03 5.29
CA LEU A 423 -27.87 -6.58 4.09
C LEU A 423 -26.71 -5.65 4.48
N LEU A 424 -25.63 -5.76 3.73
CA LEU A 424 -24.60 -4.73 3.65
C LEU A 424 -24.64 -4.09 2.26
N ARG A 425 -23.87 -3.02 2.10
CA ARG A 425 -23.64 -2.33 0.84
C ARG A 425 -22.24 -1.73 0.90
N PRO A 426 -21.59 -1.44 -0.25
CA PRO A 426 -20.26 -0.84 -0.26
C PRO A 426 -20.22 0.44 0.57
N PHE A 427 -19.20 0.60 1.42
CA PHE A 427 -18.99 1.79 2.26
C PHE A 427 -20.21 2.19 3.13
N HIS A 428 -20.73 1.22 3.91
CA HIS A 428 -21.82 1.43 4.86
C HIS A 428 -21.29 1.46 6.30
N TRP A 429 -21.21 2.66 6.87
CA TRP A 429 -20.55 2.88 8.16
C TRP A 429 -21.52 3.18 9.31
N ASN A 430 -22.83 3.00 9.08
CA ASN A 430 -23.83 3.30 10.09
C ASN A 430 -23.77 2.30 11.25
N GLN A 431 -24.26 2.72 12.42
CA GLN A 431 -24.33 1.86 13.61
C GLN A 431 -25.13 0.57 13.38
N ASP A 432 -26.16 0.65 12.53
CA ASP A 432 -27.00 -0.48 12.15
C ASP A 432 -26.73 -0.94 10.71
N PHE A 433 -26.82 -2.24 10.48
CA PHE A 433 -26.91 -2.81 9.14
C PHE A 433 -28.33 -2.67 8.58
N LEU A 434 -28.48 -2.84 7.26
CA LEU A 434 -29.78 -2.76 6.59
C LEU A 434 -30.53 -4.08 6.76
N THR A 435 -31.86 -4.04 6.84
CA THR A 435 -32.69 -5.25 6.95
C THR A 435 -33.76 -5.31 5.89
N THR A 436 -34.09 -6.51 5.42
CA THR A 436 -35.22 -6.70 4.52
C THR A 436 -35.82 -8.09 4.57
N GLU A 437 -37.07 -8.20 4.13
CA GLU A 437 -37.69 -9.50 3.89
C GLU A 437 -37.27 -10.06 2.52
N LEU A 438 -36.79 -11.30 2.49
CA LEU A 438 -36.41 -12.04 1.28
C LEU A 438 -37.21 -13.34 1.15
N LYS A 439 -37.45 -13.74 -0.11
CA LYS A 439 -38.20 -14.95 -0.45
C LYS A 439 -37.37 -16.21 -0.17
N VAL A 440 -38.03 -17.28 0.26
CA VAL A 440 -37.46 -18.62 0.37
C VAL A 440 -38.03 -19.51 -0.72
N GLU A 441 -37.14 -20.19 -1.44
CA GLU A 441 -37.48 -21.21 -2.43
C GLU A 441 -36.70 -22.49 -2.13
N ASN A 442 -37.38 -23.63 -2.06
CA ASN A 442 -36.76 -24.93 -1.76
C ASN A 442 -35.89 -24.96 -0.47
N GLY A 443 -36.24 -24.15 0.53
CA GLY A 443 -35.50 -24.04 1.79
C GLY A 443 -34.29 -23.09 1.75
N GLU A 444 -34.05 -22.43 0.62
CA GLU A 444 -32.94 -21.49 0.41
C GLU A 444 -33.46 -20.07 0.21
N VAL A 445 -32.84 -19.11 0.88
CA VAL A 445 -33.15 -17.69 0.78
C VAL A 445 -32.62 -17.16 -0.54
N GLN A 446 -33.48 -16.51 -1.31
CA GLN A 446 -33.18 -16.04 -2.66
C GLN A 446 -32.83 -14.55 -2.64
N ARG A 447 -31.87 -14.17 -3.49
CA ARG A 447 -31.57 -12.77 -3.80
C ARG A 447 -32.74 -12.12 -4.55
N ASP A 448 -32.80 -10.79 -4.56
CA ASP A 448 -33.84 -10.03 -5.26
C ASP A 448 -33.22 -9.01 -6.23
N THR A 449 -33.00 -9.43 -7.47
CA THR A 449 -32.43 -8.60 -8.54
C THR A 449 -33.26 -7.34 -8.80
N ALA A 450 -34.58 -7.42 -8.72
CA ALA A 450 -35.46 -6.29 -9.01
C ALA A 450 -35.27 -5.16 -7.97
N ARG A 451 -34.85 -5.54 -6.76
CA ARG A 451 -34.47 -4.62 -5.68
C ARG A 451 -32.96 -4.41 -5.58
N LYS A 452 -32.20 -4.83 -6.59
CA LYS A 452 -30.72 -4.74 -6.65
C LYS A 452 -30.01 -5.46 -5.52
N ILE A 453 -30.58 -6.55 -5.02
CA ILE A 453 -30.00 -7.37 -3.97
C ILE A 453 -29.28 -8.55 -4.63
N THR A 454 -27.98 -8.66 -4.37
CA THR A 454 -27.11 -9.74 -4.85
C THR A 454 -26.67 -10.65 -3.70
N LYS A 455 -26.02 -11.77 -4.02
CA LYS A 455 -25.32 -12.60 -3.03
C LYS A 455 -23.82 -12.26 -3.02
N PHE A 456 -23.24 -12.27 -1.84
CA PHE A 456 -21.82 -12.06 -1.58
C PHE A 456 -21.33 -13.16 -0.62
N ALA A 457 -20.11 -13.64 -0.81
CA ALA A 457 -19.52 -14.66 0.05
C ALA A 457 -18.06 -14.37 0.34
N ILE A 458 -17.61 -14.79 1.52
CA ILE A 458 -16.21 -14.80 1.93
C ILE A 458 -15.80 -16.23 2.24
N ILE A 459 -14.66 -16.63 1.71
CA ILE A 459 -14.09 -17.96 1.76
C ILE A 459 -12.73 -17.86 2.43
N ASP A 460 -12.56 -18.60 3.52
CA ASP A 460 -11.26 -18.78 4.16
C ASP A 460 -10.28 -19.45 3.18
N ARG A 461 -9.13 -18.80 2.99
CA ARG A 461 -8.06 -19.30 2.13
C ARG A 461 -6.85 -19.83 2.89
N TYR A 462 -6.87 -19.85 4.22
CA TYR A 462 -5.70 -20.20 5.02
C TYR A 462 -5.79 -21.60 5.62
N SER A 463 -6.97 -21.99 6.14
CA SER A 463 -7.05 -23.18 6.98
C SER A 463 -7.10 -24.51 6.21
N GLY A 464 -7.36 -24.49 4.90
CA GLY A 464 -7.57 -25.70 4.09
C GLY A 464 -8.89 -26.43 4.38
N ASN A 465 -9.80 -25.85 5.16
CA ASN A 465 -11.08 -26.48 5.51
C ASN A 465 -12.23 -26.05 4.58
N GLY A 466 -12.01 -25.07 3.71
CA GLY A 466 -13.03 -24.49 2.84
C GLY A 466 -14.20 -23.92 3.63
N LYS A 467 -13.89 -23.26 4.76
CA LYS A 467 -14.86 -22.51 5.57
C LYS A 467 -15.32 -21.30 4.75
N LEU A 468 -16.63 -21.07 4.69
CA LEU A 468 -17.17 -19.93 3.98
C LEU A 468 -18.52 -19.49 4.56
N ALA A 469 -18.81 -18.20 4.42
CA ALA A 469 -20.08 -17.61 4.78
C ALA A 469 -20.64 -16.86 3.57
N SER A 470 -21.97 -16.85 3.45
CA SER A 470 -22.69 -16.11 2.40
C SER A 470 -23.71 -15.16 2.99
N MET A 471 -23.87 -14.00 2.36
CA MET A 471 -24.83 -12.99 2.74
C MET A 471 -25.38 -12.22 1.53
N PHE A 472 -26.21 -11.22 1.77
CA PHE A 472 -26.84 -10.42 0.72
C PHE A 472 -26.36 -8.98 0.74
N TRP A 473 -26.12 -8.42 -0.44
CA TRP A 473 -25.62 -7.07 -0.62
C TRP A 473 -26.54 -6.24 -1.49
N LEU A 474 -26.75 -4.98 -1.11
CA LEU A 474 -27.58 -4.03 -1.83
C LEU A 474 -26.75 -3.16 -2.76
N GLY A 475 -27.19 -3.02 -4.01
CA GLY A 475 -26.70 -2.01 -4.93
C GLY A 475 -25.30 -2.29 -5.50
N CYS A 476 -24.88 -3.55 -5.54
CA CYS A 476 -23.66 -4.00 -6.19
C CYS A 476 -23.84 -5.40 -6.81
N GLY A 477 -22.86 -5.85 -7.61
CA GLY A 477 -22.84 -7.19 -8.20
C GLY A 477 -23.61 -7.31 -9.53
N PRO A 478 -23.53 -8.47 -10.19
CA PRO A 478 -24.11 -8.66 -11.52
C PRO A 478 -25.63 -8.89 -11.48
N ALA A 479 -26.36 -8.22 -12.37
CA ALA A 479 -27.78 -8.48 -12.61
C ALA A 479 -27.98 -9.69 -13.54
N ASP A 480 -27.11 -9.83 -14.54
CA ASP A 480 -27.10 -10.94 -15.50
C ASP A 480 -27.13 -12.31 -14.79
N PRO A 481 -27.92 -13.28 -15.29
CA PRO A 481 -27.97 -14.63 -14.71
C PRO A 481 -26.63 -15.36 -14.87
N ASP A 482 -26.38 -16.35 -14.01
CA ASP A 482 -25.19 -17.20 -14.06
C ASP A 482 -23.86 -16.42 -14.16
N THR A 483 -23.76 -15.33 -13.42
CA THR A 483 -22.63 -14.38 -13.49
C THR A 483 -22.05 -14.18 -12.10
N ALA A 484 -20.74 -14.17 -11.97
CA ALA A 484 -20.05 -13.95 -10.70
C ALA A 484 -18.68 -13.31 -10.93
N LEU A 485 -18.22 -12.56 -9.94
CA LEU A 485 -16.87 -12.04 -9.85
C LEU A 485 -16.25 -12.61 -8.57
N ALA A 486 -15.02 -13.09 -8.64
CA ALA A 486 -14.23 -13.51 -7.48
C ALA A 486 -12.87 -12.82 -7.49
N CYS A 487 -12.35 -12.56 -6.29
CA CYS A 487 -11.04 -11.97 -6.11
C CYS A 487 -10.39 -12.43 -4.80
N SER A 488 -9.07 -12.55 -4.79
CA SER A 488 -8.28 -12.89 -3.59
C SER A 488 -7.70 -11.67 -2.87
N VAL A 489 -7.95 -10.46 -3.37
CA VAL A 489 -7.62 -9.21 -2.70
C VAL A 489 -8.87 -8.74 -1.94
N ALA A 490 -8.83 -8.87 -0.61
CA ALA A 490 -9.84 -8.37 0.32
C ALA A 490 -9.13 -7.71 1.49
N HIS A 491 -9.09 -6.39 1.53
CA HIS A 491 -8.37 -5.66 2.58
C HIS A 491 -8.96 -6.00 3.97
N ASP A 492 -8.17 -6.43 4.97
CA ASP A 492 -6.72 -6.77 4.91
C ASP A 492 -6.46 -8.27 5.12
N SER A 493 -7.48 -9.03 5.55
CA SER A 493 -7.33 -10.46 5.76
C SER A 493 -7.09 -11.25 4.48
N HIS A 494 -7.45 -10.68 3.33
CA HIS A 494 -7.27 -11.23 1.99
C HIS A 494 -7.86 -12.62 1.79
N ASN A 495 -8.91 -12.94 2.53
CA ASN A 495 -9.74 -14.08 2.22
C ASN A 495 -10.38 -13.90 0.83
N VAL A 496 -10.74 -14.99 0.17
CA VAL A 496 -11.36 -14.89 -1.15
C VAL A 496 -12.78 -14.37 -0.98
N TRP A 497 -13.13 -13.34 -1.75
CA TRP A 497 -14.51 -12.89 -1.85
C TRP A 497 -15.09 -13.21 -3.22
N THR A 498 -16.41 -13.39 -3.25
CA THR A 498 -17.13 -13.48 -4.52
C THR A 498 -18.51 -12.85 -4.41
N VAL A 499 -18.90 -12.14 -5.46
CA VAL A 499 -20.24 -11.56 -5.62
C VAL A 499 -20.88 -12.16 -6.86
N GLY A 500 -22.12 -12.62 -6.76
CA GLY A 500 -22.71 -13.36 -7.88
C GLY A 500 -24.23 -13.44 -7.89
N SER A 501 -24.73 -13.67 -9.10
CA SER A 501 -26.14 -13.81 -9.41
C SER A 501 -26.64 -15.26 -9.31
N SER A 502 -25.72 -16.23 -9.14
CA SER A 502 -26.02 -17.63 -8.89
C SER A 502 -24.89 -18.32 -8.15
N ASP A 503 -25.25 -19.30 -7.32
CA ASP A 503 -24.30 -20.05 -6.49
C ASP A 503 -23.34 -20.92 -7.33
N ARG A 504 -23.82 -21.40 -8.49
CA ARG A 504 -23.00 -22.16 -9.44
C ARG A 504 -21.90 -21.29 -10.06
N ALA A 505 -22.23 -20.05 -10.46
CA ALA A 505 -21.24 -19.13 -11.01
C ALA A 505 -20.20 -18.73 -9.95
N MET A 506 -20.63 -18.48 -8.71
CA MET A 506 -19.74 -18.18 -7.58
C MET A 506 -18.78 -19.34 -7.31
N ALA A 507 -19.27 -20.59 -7.26
CA ALA A 507 -18.43 -21.77 -7.10
C ALA A 507 -17.42 -21.94 -8.24
N MET A 508 -17.85 -21.72 -9.49
CA MET A 508 -16.96 -21.80 -10.65
C MET A 508 -15.85 -20.73 -10.60
N ALA A 509 -16.20 -19.50 -10.24
CA ALA A 509 -15.24 -18.41 -10.12
C ALA A 509 -14.18 -18.69 -9.04
N VAL A 510 -14.60 -19.11 -7.83
CA VAL A 510 -13.69 -19.37 -6.71
C VAL A 510 -12.80 -20.60 -6.96
N ASN A 511 -13.35 -21.67 -7.55
CA ASN A 511 -12.53 -22.86 -7.87
C ASN A 511 -11.47 -22.52 -8.93
N HIS A 512 -11.83 -21.74 -9.95
CA HIS A 512 -10.85 -21.34 -10.96
C HIS A 512 -9.82 -20.34 -10.41
N LEU A 513 -10.22 -19.45 -9.51
CA LEU A 513 -9.30 -18.55 -8.80
C LEU A 513 -8.22 -19.35 -8.02
N GLN A 514 -8.59 -20.52 -7.48
CA GLN A 514 -7.63 -21.45 -6.88
C GLN A 514 -6.67 -22.07 -7.90
N GLU A 515 -7.15 -22.43 -9.08
CA GLU A 515 -6.31 -23.01 -10.14
C GLU A 515 -5.23 -22.03 -10.62
N ILE A 516 -5.52 -20.73 -10.63
CA ILE A 516 -4.59 -19.66 -11.03
C ILE A 516 -3.82 -19.04 -9.85
N ALA A 517 -3.92 -19.61 -8.65
CA ALA A 517 -3.24 -19.14 -7.43
C ALA A 517 -3.62 -17.72 -6.96
N GLY A 518 -4.77 -17.19 -7.37
CA GLY A 518 -5.29 -15.88 -6.96
C GLY A 518 -5.36 -14.84 -8.09
N GLY A 519 -5.90 -13.68 -7.75
CA GLY A 519 -6.17 -12.56 -8.65
C GLY A 519 -7.65 -12.33 -8.86
N TRP A 520 -8.08 -12.22 -10.11
CA TRP A 520 -9.48 -11.97 -10.49
C TRP A 520 -10.01 -13.08 -11.38
N VAL A 521 -11.27 -13.47 -11.17
CA VAL A 521 -12.00 -14.35 -12.10
C VAL A 521 -13.40 -13.80 -12.35
N LEU A 522 -13.73 -13.58 -13.61
CA LEU A 522 -15.05 -13.13 -14.05
C LEU A 522 -15.77 -14.23 -14.82
N VAL A 523 -16.92 -14.62 -14.29
CA VAL A 523 -17.87 -15.53 -14.92
C VAL A 523 -19.04 -14.74 -15.48
N HIS A 524 -19.39 -14.95 -16.75
CA HIS A 524 -20.58 -14.39 -17.38
C HIS A 524 -21.38 -15.50 -18.06
N ARG A 525 -22.66 -15.65 -17.68
CA ARG A 525 -23.58 -16.66 -18.26
C ARG A 525 -23.06 -18.09 -18.19
N GLY A 526 -22.36 -18.42 -17.11
CA GLY A 526 -21.85 -19.76 -16.84
C GLY A 526 -20.56 -20.11 -17.56
N GLU A 527 -19.86 -19.13 -18.15
CA GLU A 527 -18.53 -19.28 -18.74
C GLU A 527 -17.54 -18.32 -18.08
N ILE A 528 -16.28 -18.73 -17.94
CA ILE A 528 -15.18 -17.83 -17.52
C ILE A 528 -14.83 -16.96 -18.72
N VAL A 529 -14.97 -15.65 -18.58
CA VAL A 529 -14.80 -14.68 -19.68
C VAL A 529 -13.58 -13.79 -19.53
N ALA A 530 -13.01 -13.71 -18.33
CA ALA A 530 -11.74 -13.05 -18.07
C ALA A 530 -11.14 -13.53 -16.74
N GLU A 531 -9.81 -13.46 -16.65
CA GLU A 531 -9.03 -13.74 -15.47
C GLU A 531 -7.82 -12.79 -15.41
N VAL A 532 -7.30 -12.56 -14.21
CA VAL A 532 -6.03 -11.86 -13.96
C VAL A 532 -5.32 -12.67 -12.89
N CYS A 533 -4.07 -13.06 -13.14
CA CYS A 533 -3.32 -13.94 -12.26
C CYS A 533 -2.45 -13.14 -11.27
N TYR A 534 -2.60 -13.39 -9.97
CA TYR A 534 -1.75 -12.87 -8.90
C TYR A 534 -1.04 -14.01 -8.17
N GLU A 535 -0.10 -14.67 -8.84
CA GLU A 535 0.55 -15.89 -8.37
C GLU A 535 1.43 -15.73 -7.12
N ILE A 536 1.69 -14.49 -6.68
CA ILE A 536 2.47 -14.19 -5.48
C ILE A 536 1.53 -13.66 -4.39
N GLY A 537 1.37 -14.45 -3.33
CA GLY A 537 0.49 -14.14 -2.20
C GLY A 537 -1.00 -14.17 -2.53
N GLY A 538 -1.41 -14.43 -3.78
CA GLY A 538 -2.75 -14.11 -4.26
C GLY A 538 -2.99 -12.59 -4.36
N LEU A 539 -1.92 -11.78 -4.35
CA LEU A 539 -1.96 -10.31 -4.27
C LEU A 539 -1.20 -9.63 -5.42
N MET A 540 -0.08 -10.22 -5.83
CA MET A 540 0.88 -9.66 -6.76
C MET A 540 1.24 -10.64 -7.85
N THR A 541 1.88 -10.13 -8.91
CA THR A 541 2.44 -10.92 -9.99
C THR A 541 3.91 -10.58 -10.26
N ALA A 542 4.69 -11.58 -10.64
CA ALA A 542 6.09 -11.44 -11.05
C ALA A 542 6.21 -11.23 -12.57
N ARG A 543 5.43 -10.27 -13.10
CA ARG A 543 5.33 -9.91 -14.53
C ARG A 543 5.40 -8.39 -14.71
N SER A 544 5.63 -7.92 -15.93
CA SER A 544 5.75 -6.46 -16.16
C SER A 544 4.41 -5.74 -15.94
N ALA A 545 4.50 -4.47 -15.52
CA ALA A 545 3.32 -3.60 -15.34
C ALA A 545 2.43 -3.56 -16.59
N GLU A 546 3.03 -3.56 -17.79
CA GLU A 546 2.31 -3.58 -19.06
C GLU A 546 1.66 -4.93 -19.35
N GLU A 547 2.18 -6.04 -18.83
CA GLU A 547 1.54 -7.36 -18.98
C GLU A 547 0.32 -7.46 -18.07
N LEU A 548 0.49 -7.07 -16.81
CA LEU A 548 -0.60 -6.97 -15.85
C LEU A 548 -1.69 -6.01 -16.36
N ASP A 549 -1.34 -4.82 -16.83
CA ASP A 549 -2.31 -3.86 -17.35
C ASP A 549 -3.10 -4.45 -18.54
N ARG A 550 -2.45 -5.19 -19.44
CA ARG A 550 -3.17 -5.86 -20.54
C ARG A 550 -4.23 -6.86 -20.04
N GLU A 551 -3.96 -7.60 -18.98
CA GLU A 551 -4.93 -8.51 -18.36
C GLU A 551 -6.07 -7.73 -17.69
N MET A 552 -5.75 -6.68 -16.94
CA MET A 552 -6.75 -5.79 -16.35
C MET A 552 -7.65 -5.14 -17.42
N GLN A 553 -7.10 -4.67 -18.54
CA GLN A 553 -7.91 -4.14 -19.65
C GLN A 553 -8.83 -5.20 -20.27
N GLN A 554 -8.40 -6.47 -20.34
CA GLN A 554 -9.25 -7.57 -20.80
C GLN A 554 -10.39 -7.84 -19.80
N LEU A 555 -10.10 -7.86 -18.50
CA LEU A 555 -11.10 -7.96 -17.44
C LEU A 555 -12.13 -6.84 -17.52
N TYR A 556 -11.69 -5.58 -17.62
CA TYR A 556 -12.59 -4.44 -17.76
C TYR A 556 -13.44 -4.53 -19.03
N SER A 557 -12.85 -4.90 -20.17
CA SER A 557 -13.57 -5.09 -21.44
C SER A 557 -14.61 -6.22 -21.39
N ALA A 558 -14.35 -7.27 -20.62
CA ALA A 558 -15.32 -8.33 -20.37
C ALA A 558 -16.43 -7.86 -19.42
N ALA A 559 -16.07 -7.12 -18.37
CA ALA A 559 -17.00 -6.57 -17.40
C ALA A 559 -17.97 -5.54 -18.00
N GLU A 560 -17.56 -4.76 -19.01
CA GLU A 560 -18.44 -3.83 -19.74
C GLU A 560 -19.65 -4.50 -20.41
N LYS A 561 -19.59 -5.82 -20.65
CA LYS A 561 -20.67 -6.60 -21.28
C LYS A 561 -21.73 -7.08 -20.28
N ILE A 562 -21.57 -6.78 -19.00
CA ILE A 562 -22.42 -7.24 -17.90
C ILE A 562 -23.25 -6.07 -17.37
N GLU A 563 -24.53 -6.32 -17.10
CA GLU A 563 -25.33 -5.35 -16.35
C GLU A 563 -24.96 -5.40 -14.86
N TRP A 564 -24.28 -4.35 -14.37
CA TRP A 564 -23.91 -4.22 -12.97
C TRP A 564 -24.97 -3.43 -12.21
N MET A 565 -25.45 -3.99 -11.10
CA MET A 565 -26.36 -3.30 -10.20
C MET A 565 -25.61 -2.19 -9.46
N TYR A 566 -26.25 -1.02 -9.32
CA TYR A 566 -25.64 0.13 -8.65
C TYR A 566 -26.66 0.89 -7.81
N GLU A 567 -26.26 1.24 -6.59
CA GLU A 567 -26.85 2.32 -5.79
C GLU A 567 -25.77 3.25 -5.21
N PRO A 568 -25.97 4.57 -5.21
CA PRO A 568 -25.04 5.53 -4.60
C PRO A 568 -24.88 5.29 -3.10
N SER A 569 -23.65 5.25 -2.59
CA SER A 569 -23.31 5.02 -1.18
C SER A 569 -22.65 6.23 -0.51
N ALA A 570 -22.11 6.06 0.70
CA ALA A 570 -21.59 7.17 1.52
C ALA A 570 -20.38 7.90 0.91
N THR A 571 -19.60 7.24 0.04
CA THR A 571 -18.38 7.80 -0.57
C THR A 571 -18.52 8.02 -2.08
N LYS A 572 -17.84 9.06 -2.57
CA LYS A 572 -17.65 9.35 -4.00
C LYS A 572 -16.76 8.32 -4.73
N ILE A 573 -16.06 7.47 -3.99
CA ILE A 573 -15.24 6.39 -4.53
C ILE A 573 -16.11 5.28 -5.14
N TRP A 574 -17.33 5.08 -4.61
CA TRP A 574 -18.26 4.08 -5.12
C TRP A 574 -18.95 4.56 -6.41
N LYS A 575 -18.53 3.99 -7.54
CA LYS A 575 -18.97 4.35 -8.90
C LYS A 575 -19.79 3.22 -9.55
N PRO A 576 -20.69 3.53 -10.49
CA PRO A 576 -21.37 2.51 -11.28
C PRO A 576 -20.39 1.76 -12.21
N GLY A 577 -20.69 0.48 -12.49
CA GLY A 577 -19.91 -0.35 -13.41
C GLY A 577 -19.23 -1.53 -12.70
N PHE A 578 -18.08 -1.94 -13.22
CA PHE A 578 -17.25 -3.02 -12.65
C PHE A 578 -16.92 -2.72 -11.19
N PRO A 579 -17.26 -3.59 -10.23
CA PRO A 579 -17.21 -3.28 -8.81
C PRO A 579 -15.82 -3.58 -8.21
N GLU A 580 -14.76 -3.04 -8.80
CA GLU A 580 -13.36 -3.25 -8.36
C GLU A 580 -13.14 -2.85 -6.89
N THR A 581 -13.79 -1.78 -6.45
CA THR A 581 -13.68 -1.26 -5.07
C THR A 581 -14.29 -2.19 -4.00
N LEU A 582 -14.89 -3.33 -4.39
CA LEU A 582 -15.26 -4.37 -3.44
C LEU A 582 -14.05 -5.08 -2.81
N ILE A 583 -12.82 -4.84 -3.28
CA ILE A 583 -11.62 -5.26 -2.53
C ILE A 583 -11.57 -4.64 -1.12
N PHE A 584 -12.21 -3.49 -0.89
CA PHE A 584 -12.29 -2.81 0.41
C PHE A 584 -13.58 -3.11 1.18
N ALA A 585 -14.44 -4.01 0.67
CA ALA A 585 -15.80 -4.16 1.21
C ALA A 585 -15.85 -4.85 2.58
N THR A 586 -14.74 -5.48 3.00
CA THR A 586 -14.63 -6.27 4.22
C THR A 586 -13.60 -5.73 5.20
N LEU A 587 -13.14 -4.48 5.02
CA LEU A 587 -12.23 -3.80 5.94
C LEU A 587 -12.81 -3.77 7.37
N THR A 588 -12.01 -4.15 8.37
CA THR A 588 -12.37 -4.10 9.80
C THR A 588 -11.70 -2.98 10.58
N CYS A 589 -11.46 -1.84 9.93
CA CYS A 589 -10.93 -0.62 10.55
C CYS A 589 -12.00 0.47 10.66
N LEU A 590 -11.68 1.59 11.32
CA LEU A 590 -12.56 2.76 11.22
C LEU A 590 -12.67 3.25 9.77
N PRO A 591 -13.83 3.80 9.36
CA PRO A 591 -15.04 4.07 10.13
C PRO A 591 -16.05 2.90 10.16
N TRP A 592 -15.67 1.69 9.74
CA TRP A 592 -16.59 0.57 9.62
C TRP A 592 -17.18 0.13 10.97
N ARG A 593 -18.43 -0.35 10.92
CA ARG A 593 -19.20 -0.79 12.09
C ARG A 593 -19.56 -2.25 12.00
N TRP A 594 -20.45 -2.60 11.07
CA TRP A 594 -20.80 -3.98 10.76
C TRP A 594 -20.09 -4.42 9.49
N VAL A 595 -19.35 -5.53 9.58
CA VAL A 595 -18.50 -6.05 8.52
C VAL A 595 -18.76 -7.54 8.37
N PHE A 596 -18.51 -8.04 7.16
CA PHE A 596 -18.61 -9.46 6.84
C PHE A 596 -17.22 -10.04 6.66
N VAL A 597 -16.83 -10.95 7.56
CA VAL A 597 -15.52 -11.60 7.60
C VAL A 597 -15.65 -13.09 7.29
N ALA A 598 -14.51 -13.74 7.04
CA ALA A 598 -14.49 -15.19 6.92
C ALA A 598 -14.97 -15.84 8.24
N PRO A 599 -15.78 -16.91 8.19
CA PRO A 599 -16.34 -17.47 9.41
C PRO A 599 -15.25 -18.11 10.28
N SER A 600 -15.19 -17.65 11.52
CA SER A 600 -14.31 -18.14 12.59
C SER A 600 -15.14 -18.76 13.73
N ASP A 601 -14.47 -19.23 14.78
CA ASP A 601 -15.18 -19.75 15.96
C ASP A 601 -15.83 -18.59 16.75
N GLU A 602 -15.23 -17.39 16.70
CA GLU A 602 -15.71 -16.15 17.29
C GLU A 602 -16.86 -15.52 16.49
N VAL A 603 -16.80 -15.60 15.15
CA VAL A 603 -17.82 -15.06 14.24
C VAL A 603 -18.34 -16.14 13.28
N PRO A 604 -19.15 -17.11 13.75
CA PRO A 604 -19.55 -18.26 12.93
C PRO A 604 -20.41 -17.90 11.72
N SER A 605 -21.17 -16.80 11.78
CA SER A 605 -21.99 -16.30 10.67
C SER A 605 -21.25 -15.36 9.73
N GLY A 606 -20.00 -14.98 10.05
CA GLY A 606 -19.22 -13.95 9.35
C GLY A 606 -19.64 -12.50 9.63
N LEU A 607 -20.85 -12.22 10.13
CA LEU A 607 -21.34 -10.84 10.34
C LEU A 607 -21.07 -10.37 11.78
N VAL A 608 -20.20 -9.37 11.92
CA VAL A 608 -19.73 -8.85 13.22
C VAL A 608 -19.72 -7.33 13.28
N ASN A 609 -20.00 -6.78 14.46
CA ASN A 609 -19.72 -5.39 14.77
C ASN A 609 -18.28 -5.26 15.27
N VAL A 610 -17.40 -4.64 14.47
CA VAL A 610 -15.95 -4.62 14.75
C VAL A 610 -15.57 -3.80 15.99
N ASN A 611 -16.45 -2.90 16.44
CA ASN A 611 -16.20 -2.11 17.66
C ASN A 611 -16.63 -2.84 18.94
N THR A 612 -17.63 -3.72 18.88
CA THR A 612 -18.22 -4.34 20.07
C THR A 612 -18.08 -5.86 20.12
N GLY A 613 -17.66 -6.50 19.02
CA GLY A 613 -17.64 -7.95 18.89
C GLY A 613 -19.00 -8.61 18.76
N GLN A 614 -20.08 -7.82 18.72
CA GLN A 614 -21.43 -8.38 18.60
C GLN A 614 -21.58 -9.07 17.23
N SER A 615 -21.88 -10.37 17.24
CA SER A 615 -22.22 -11.10 16.02
C SER A 615 -23.73 -11.13 15.77
N HIS A 616 -24.13 -11.30 14.51
CA HIS A 616 -25.54 -11.38 14.12
C HIS A 616 -25.76 -12.48 13.06
N PRO A 617 -26.87 -13.23 13.09
CA PRO A 617 -27.21 -14.14 12.01
C PRO A 617 -27.52 -13.37 10.71
N VAL A 618 -27.15 -13.93 9.55
CA VAL A 618 -27.45 -13.30 8.25
C VAL A 618 -28.96 -13.32 7.96
N VAL A 619 -29.69 -14.35 8.41
CA VAL A 619 -31.15 -14.50 8.24
C VAL A 619 -31.82 -15.02 9.52
N TRP A 620 -33.07 -14.59 9.79
CA TRP A 620 -33.84 -14.98 10.99
C TRP A 620 -35.36 -15.02 10.79
#